data_AF-A0A090L2F9-F1
#
_entry.id   AF-A0A090L2F9-F1
#
_cell.length_a   1.000
_cell.length_b   1.000
_cell.length_c   1.000
_cell.angle_alpha   90.00
_cell.angle_beta   90.00
_cell.angle_gamma   90.00
#
_symmetry.space_group_name_H-M   'P 1'
#
loop_
_entity.id
_entity.type
_entity.pdbx_description
1 polymer ?
#
loop_
_entity_poly.entity_id
_entity_poly.type
_entity_poly.pdbx_seq_one_letter_code
_entity_poly.pdbx_strand_id
1 'polypeptide(L)'
;NKKKCAYTTDDPIPIDINNPSILLDYTELKTTYKHLGILENQFGADARENLDKLKEAIDKALDIILSSPLSVGEMVKCINTCITPKILYCFSHIGDENIRRKVATQFDCLIRAKFNNHKINLTSLTNSRLYLSRDNLGLGLKNMELE
;
A
#
# COMPACT_ATOMS: atom_id res chain seq x y z
N ASN A 1 9.28 -19.35 -15.56
CA ASN A 1 8.63 -19.12 -14.24
C ASN A 1 8.25 -20.38 -13.45
N LYS A 2 8.49 -21.62 -13.92
CA LYS A 2 8.22 -22.85 -13.14
C LYS A 2 9.10 -23.08 -11.90
N LYS A 3 10.23 -22.36 -11.75
CA LYS A 3 11.20 -22.55 -10.67
C LYS A 3 10.87 -21.82 -9.35
N LYS A 4 9.83 -20.98 -9.29
CA LYS A 4 9.46 -20.27 -8.04
C LYS A 4 8.58 -21.08 -7.09
N CYS A 5 8.04 -22.23 -7.54
CA CYS A 5 7.15 -23.09 -6.76
C CYS A 5 7.60 -24.56 -6.77
N ALA A 6 8.88 -24.83 -7.02
CA ALA A 6 9.41 -26.19 -6.98
C ALA A 6 9.86 -26.49 -5.55
N TYR A 7 9.14 -27.35 -4.86
CA TYR A 7 9.60 -27.98 -3.63
C TYR A 7 10.47 -29.17 -4.04
N THR A 8 11.74 -29.17 -3.62
CA THR A 8 12.56 -30.38 -3.65
C THR A 8 12.08 -31.29 -2.53
N THR A 9 11.38 -32.36 -2.89
CA THR A 9 11.15 -33.49 -1.98
C THR A 9 12.42 -34.33 -1.97
N ASP A 10 13.44 -33.85 -1.26
CA ASP A 10 14.61 -34.65 -0.96
C ASP A 10 14.24 -35.56 0.22
N ASP A 11 14.10 -36.85 -0.13
CA ASP A 11 13.87 -38.05 0.66
C ASP A 11 12.54 -38.20 1.45
N PRO A 12 11.88 -39.38 1.36
CA PRO A 12 10.72 -39.67 2.19
C PRO A 12 11.16 -39.79 3.65
N ILE A 13 10.66 -38.89 4.50
CA ILE A 13 10.82 -38.95 5.95
C ILE A 13 10.14 -40.25 6.43
N PRO A 14 10.79 -41.10 7.25
CA PRO A 14 10.17 -42.30 7.76
C PRO A 14 9.01 -41.92 8.67
N ILE A 15 7.79 -42.30 8.29
CA ILE A 15 6.60 -42.13 9.12
C ILE A 15 6.64 -43.25 10.17
N ASP A 16 7.01 -42.92 11.41
CA ASP A 16 6.89 -43.84 12.53
C ASP A 16 5.40 -44.00 12.90
N ILE A 17 4.86 -45.18 12.61
CA ILE A 17 3.43 -45.53 12.74
C ILE A 17 3.03 -45.62 14.22
N ASN A 18 3.97 -45.59 15.16
CA ASN A 18 3.72 -45.77 16.59
C ASN A 18 3.50 -44.47 17.39
N ASN A 19 3.63 -43.29 16.77
CA ASN A 19 3.37 -42.00 17.41
C ASN A 19 2.31 -41.19 16.64
N PRO A 20 1.01 -41.31 16.99
CA PRO A 20 -0.06 -40.54 16.35
C PRO A 20 -0.02 -39.03 16.68
N SER A 21 0.95 -38.58 17.49
CA SER A 21 1.18 -37.20 17.90
C SER A 21 2.11 -36.41 16.98
N ILE A 22 2.52 -36.94 15.81
CA ILE A 22 3.04 -36.11 14.71
C ILE A 22 1.86 -35.37 14.04
N LEU A 23 0.99 -34.74 14.83
CA LEU A 23 0.52 -33.42 14.49
C LEU A 23 1.77 -32.56 14.55
N LEU A 24 2.44 -32.41 13.40
CA LEU A 24 3.46 -31.40 13.22
C LEU A 24 2.93 -30.12 13.85
N ASP A 25 3.55 -29.71 14.95
CA ASP A 25 3.28 -28.47 15.63
C ASP A 25 3.75 -27.36 14.69
N TYR A 26 2.91 -27.02 13.72
CA TYR A 26 3.12 -25.97 12.75
C TYR A 26 2.96 -24.58 13.39
N THR A 27 3.28 -24.44 14.67
CA THR A 27 3.38 -23.15 15.38
C THR A 27 4.38 -22.21 14.72
N GLU A 28 5.32 -22.74 13.92
CA GLU A 28 6.30 -21.98 13.15
C GLU A 28 5.91 -21.70 11.68
N LEU A 29 4.83 -22.28 11.14
CA LEU A 29 4.32 -21.84 9.84
C LEU A 29 3.76 -20.44 10.03
N LYS A 30 4.48 -19.45 9.47
CA LYS A 30 4.06 -18.05 9.41
C LYS A 30 2.56 -18.00 9.11
N THR A 31 1.78 -17.61 10.11
CA THR A 31 0.30 -17.59 10.06
C THR A 31 -0.23 -16.61 9.02
N THR A 32 0.66 -15.83 8.39
CA THR A 32 0.37 -14.89 7.31
C THR A 32 1.08 -15.28 6.01
N TYR A 33 0.33 -15.32 4.90
CA TYR A 33 0.83 -15.49 3.53
C TYR A 33 0.42 -14.29 2.67
N LYS A 34 1.09 -14.12 1.51
CA LYS A 34 0.83 -13.00 0.60
C LYS A 34 -0.02 -13.47 -0.58
N HIS A 35 -1.25 -13.00 -0.66
CA HIS A 35 -2.17 -13.25 -1.78
C HIS A 35 -2.40 -11.97 -2.57
N LEU A 36 -2.10 -12.00 -3.88
CA LEU A 36 -2.28 -10.85 -4.78
C LEU A 36 -1.71 -9.51 -4.25
N GLY A 37 -0.66 -9.54 -3.42
CA GLY A 37 -0.10 -8.32 -2.84
C GLY A 37 -0.54 -8.02 -1.40
N ILE A 38 -1.63 -8.62 -0.95
CA ILE A 38 -2.26 -8.44 0.36
C ILE A 38 -1.78 -9.57 1.30
N LEU A 39 -1.49 -9.25 2.55
CA LEU A 39 -1.19 -10.21 3.59
C LEU A 39 -2.48 -10.75 4.19
N GLU A 40 -2.62 -12.05 4.16
CA GLU A 40 -3.78 -12.79 4.65
C GLU A 40 -3.34 -13.79 5.71
N ASN A 41 -4.20 -13.99 6.71
CA ASN A 41 -4.11 -15.06 7.69
C ASN A 41 -5.32 -16.00 7.55
N GLN A 42 -5.41 -17.00 8.42
CA GLN A 42 -6.51 -17.97 8.45
C GLN A 42 -7.92 -17.37 8.61
N PHE A 43 -8.03 -16.11 9.03
CA PHE A 43 -9.30 -15.39 9.22
C PHE A 43 -9.59 -14.37 8.10
N GLY A 44 -8.64 -14.12 7.19
CA GLY A 44 -8.76 -13.16 6.09
C GLY A 44 -7.61 -12.15 6.03
N ALA A 45 -7.85 -11.03 5.36
CA ALA A 45 -6.84 -9.98 5.19
C ALA A 45 -6.45 -9.31 6.51
N ASP A 46 -5.16 -9.24 6.81
CA ASP A 46 -4.64 -8.49 7.96
C ASP A 46 -4.57 -7.00 7.60
N ALA A 47 -5.68 -6.28 7.82
CA ALA A 47 -5.79 -4.88 7.44
C ALA A 47 -4.71 -3.99 8.09
N ARG A 48 -4.27 -4.30 9.31
CA ARG A 48 -3.28 -3.48 10.04
C ARG A 48 -1.89 -3.66 9.45
N GLU A 49 -1.43 -4.89 9.28
CA GLU A 49 -0.10 -5.14 8.74
C GLU A 49 0.02 -4.66 7.28
N ASN A 50 -1.06 -4.80 6.50
CA ASN A 50 -1.13 -4.26 5.14
C ASN A 50 -1.08 -2.72 5.12
N LEU A 51 -1.79 -2.05 6.03
CA LEU A 51 -1.76 -0.58 6.16
C LEU A 51 -0.36 -0.07 6.47
N ASP A 52 0.32 -0.67 7.45
CA ASP A 52 1.64 -0.23 7.89
C ASP A 52 2.67 -0.39 6.78
N LYS A 53 2.69 -1.54 6.11
CA LYS A 53 3.60 -1.79 4.98
C LYS A 53 3.30 -0.88 3.79
N LEU A 54 2.02 -0.60 3.53
CA LEU A 54 1.64 0.32 2.48
C LEU A 54 2.11 1.74 2.80
N LYS A 55 1.92 2.19 4.04
CA LYS A 55 2.37 3.50 4.51
C LYS A 55 3.87 3.67 4.35
N GLU A 56 4.66 2.69 4.77
CA GLU A 56 6.11 2.70 4.60
C GLU A 56 6.51 2.78 3.11
N ALA A 57 5.85 1.99 2.26
CA ALA A 57 6.14 1.97 0.83
C ALA A 57 5.78 3.28 0.13
N ILE A 58 4.69 3.94 0.53
CA ILE A 58 4.26 5.23 0.00
C ILE A 58 5.16 6.34 0.50
N ASP A 59 5.56 6.31 1.77
CA ASP A 59 6.46 7.31 2.35
C ASP A 59 7.77 7.39 1.55
N LYS A 60 8.39 6.23 1.29
CA LYS A 60 9.58 6.11 0.45
C LYS A 60 9.34 6.59 -0.99
N ALA A 61 8.19 6.23 -1.57
CA ALA A 61 7.86 6.63 -2.94
C ALA A 61 7.67 8.15 -3.06
N LEU A 62 7.01 8.78 -2.09
CA LEU A 62 6.85 10.23 -2.03
C LEU A 62 8.19 10.92 -1.87
N ASP A 63 9.06 10.45 -0.98
CA ASP A 63 10.39 11.04 -0.81
C ASP A 63 11.20 11.02 -2.11
N ILE A 64 11.14 9.92 -2.87
CA ILE A 64 11.79 9.82 -4.18
C ILE A 64 11.19 10.82 -5.18
N ILE A 65 9.86 10.89 -5.29
CA ILE A 65 9.19 11.77 -6.25
C ILE A 65 9.47 13.25 -5.92
N LEU A 66 9.38 13.63 -4.65
CA LEU A 66 9.50 15.02 -4.21
C LEU A 66 10.96 15.50 -4.10
N SER A 67 11.93 14.58 -4.02
CA SER A 67 13.37 14.90 -4.12
C SER A 67 13.89 14.93 -5.56
N SER A 68 13.10 14.42 -6.52
CA SER A 68 13.49 14.41 -7.93
C SER A 68 13.44 15.81 -8.54
N PRO A 69 14.27 16.11 -9.56
CA PRO A 69 14.29 17.41 -10.26
C PRO A 69 13.11 17.53 -11.24
N LEU A 70 11.89 17.23 -10.78
CA LEU A 70 10.65 17.32 -11.56
C LEU A 70 9.95 18.64 -11.30
N SER A 71 9.13 19.09 -12.24
CA SER A 71 8.19 20.18 -11.97
C SER A 71 7.08 19.71 -11.02
N VAL A 72 6.48 20.63 -10.24
CA VAL A 72 5.38 20.30 -9.31
C VAL A 72 4.21 19.61 -10.02
N GLY A 73 3.90 20.02 -11.26
CA GLY A 73 2.85 19.39 -12.06
C GLY A 73 3.18 17.95 -12.47
N GLU A 74 4.45 17.63 -12.73
CA GLU A 74 4.90 16.27 -13.02
C GLU A 74 4.95 15.41 -11.75
N MET A 75 5.37 15.98 -10.62
CA MET A 75 5.30 15.30 -9.32
C MET A 75 3.86 14.88 -9.01
N VAL A 76 2.89 15.79 -9.16
CA VAL A 76 1.47 15.47 -8.95
C VAL A 76 0.98 14.42 -9.95
N LYS A 77 1.39 14.49 -11.22
CA LYS A 77 1.09 13.46 -12.21
C LYS A 77 1.62 12.09 -11.78
N CYS A 78 2.86 12.01 -11.31
CA CYS A 78 3.48 10.78 -10.79
C CYS A 78 2.72 10.23 -9.59
N ILE A 79 2.30 11.07 -8.64
CA ILE A 79 1.49 10.66 -7.50
C ILE A 79 0.17 10.04 -7.98
N ASN A 80 -0.53 10.73 -8.88
CA ASN A 80 -1.80 10.25 -9.43
C ASN A 80 -1.67 8.91 -10.19
N THR A 81 -0.58 8.69 -10.93
CA THR A 81 -0.38 7.46 -11.71
C THR A 81 0.21 6.31 -10.92
N CYS A 82 1.07 6.58 -9.93
CA CYS A 82 1.85 5.53 -9.27
C CYS A 82 1.39 5.26 -7.84
N ILE A 83 0.97 6.29 -7.10
CA ILE A 83 0.64 6.19 -5.68
C ILE A 83 -0.85 5.95 -5.48
N THR A 84 -1.71 6.76 -6.10
CA THR A 84 -3.17 6.66 -5.96
C THR A 84 -3.70 5.25 -6.27
N PRO A 85 -3.35 4.60 -7.39
CA PRO A 85 -3.88 3.27 -7.69
C PRO A 85 -3.43 2.20 -6.70
N LYS A 86 -2.20 2.33 -6.17
CA LYS A 86 -1.65 1.38 -5.19
C LYS A 86 -2.41 1.44 -3.87
N ILE A 87 -2.76 2.65 -3.43
CA ILE A 87 -3.58 2.86 -2.24
C ILE A 87 -4.98 2.29 -2.46
N LEU A 88 -5.64 2.66 -3.56
CA LEU A 88 -7.00 2.20 -3.87
C LEU A 88 -7.07 0.67 -3.95
N TYR A 89 -6.09 0.03 -4.58
CA TYR A 89 -6.00 -1.43 -4.66
C TYR A 89 -5.91 -2.07 -3.27
N CYS A 90 -5.01 -1.58 -2.41
CA CYS A 90 -4.83 -2.12 -1.08
C CYS A 90 -6.08 -2.01 -0.19
N PHE A 91 -7.01 -1.08 -0.45
CA PHE A 91 -8.23 -0.93 0.33
C PHE A 91 -9.50 -1.39 -0.38
N SER A 92 -9.40 -1.86 -1.63
CA SER A 92 -10.54 -2.37 -2.40
C SER A 92 -11.24 -3.56 -1.75
N HIS A 93 -10.52 -4.35 -0.95
CA HIS A 93 -11.06 -5.49 -0.21
C HIS A 93 -11.83 -5.09 1.07
N ILE A 94 -11.72 -3.83 1.52
CA ILE A 94 -12.44 -3.33 2.69
C ILE A 94 -13.84 -2.91 2.24
N GLY A 95 -14.84 -3.73 2.59
CA GLY A 95 -16.24 -3.47 2.27
C GLY A 95 -16.87 -2.31 3.05
N ASP A 96 -16.29 -1.92 4.20
CA ASP A 96 -16.80 -0.80 5.01
C ASP A 96 -16.32 0.56 4.47
N GLU A 97 -17.27 1.33 3.94
CA GLU A 97 -17.01 2.66 3.39
C GLU A 97 -16.44 3.65 4.41
N ASN A 98 -16.81 3.54 5.69
CA ASN A 98 -16.32 4.46 6.72
C ASN A 98 -14.84 4.24 6.99
N ILE A 99 -14.40 2.99 7.00
CA ILE A 99 -12.99 2.63 7.15
C ILE A 99 -12.21 3.07 5.90
N ARG A 100 -12.75 2.78 4.71
CA ARG A 100 -12.15 3.23 3.44
C ARG A 100 -11.95 4.74 3.40
N ARG A 101 -12.96 5.51 3.80
CA ARG A 101 -12.87 6.99 3.86
C ARG A 101 -11.80 7.43 4.84
N LYS A 102 -11.80 6.93 6.08
CA LYS A 102 -10.77 7.26 7.08
C LYS A 102 -9.35 7.01 6.58
N VAL A 103 -9.13 5.89 5.90
CA VAL A 103 -7.83 5.55 5.32
C VAL A 103 -7.46 6.49 4.18
N ALA A 104 -8.40 6.81 3.29
CA ALA A 104 -8.20 7.80 2.23
C ALA A 104 -7.79 9.17 2.80
N THR A 105 -8.47 9.65 3.84
CA THR A 105 -8.13 10.92 4.50
C THR A 105 -6.75 10.86 5.16
N GLN A 106 -6.36 9.72 5.74
CA GLN A 106 -5.03 9.55 6.33
C GLN A 106 -3.91 9.66 5.29
N PHE A 107 -4.06 9.02 4.14
CA PHE A 107 -3.07 9.10 3.06
C PHE A 107 -3.03 10.48 2.41
N ASP A 108 -4.19 11.14 2.27
CA ASP A 108 -4.26 12.51 1.78
C ASP A 108 -3.50 13.48 2.69
N CYS A 109 -3.70 13.38 4.01
CA CYS A 109 -2.93 14.13 5.01
C CYS A 109 -1.42 13.84 4.94
N LEU A 110 -1.03 12.58 4.73
CA LEU A 110 0.37 12.17 4.61
C LEU A 110 1.03 12.82 3.38
N ILE A 111 0.36 12.78 2.23
CA ILE A 111 0.84 13.40 0.98
C ILE A 111 1.03 14.91 1.20
N ARG A 112 0.03 15.60 1.76
CA ARG A 112 0.12 17.04 2.06
C ARG A 112 1.26 17.37 3.03
N ALA A 113 1.44 16.57 4.08
CA ALA A 113 2.52 16.76 5.03
C ALA A 113 3.90 16.65 4.34
N LYS A 114 4.07 15.68 3.43
CA LYS A 114 5.31 15.52 2.65
C LYS A 114 5.56 16.70 1.71
N PHE A 115 4.54 17.21 1.02
CA PHE A 115 4.67 18.43 0.19
C PHE A 115 5.19 19.62 1.01
N ASN A 116 4.64 19.83 2.20
CA ASN A 116 5.06 20.91 3.10
C ASN A 116 6.50 20.71 3.61
N ASN A 117 6.88 19.48 3.98
CA ASN A 117 8.22 19.16 4.46
C ASN A 117 9.29 19.39 3.40
N HIS A 118 8.99 19.07 2.13
CA HIS A 118 9.89 19.33 1.00
C HIS A 118 9.93 20.80 0.57
N LYS A 119 9.26 21.72 1.32
CA LYS A 119 9.16 23.15 1.01
C LYS A 119 8.76 23.40 -0.45
N ILE A 120 7.90 22.54 -0.98
CA ILE A 120 7.25 22.81 -2.26
C ILE A 120 6.32 23.97 -1.97
N ASN A 121 6.84 25.19 -2.16
CA ASN A 121 6.19 26.45 -1.83
C ASN A 121 4.94 26.60 -2.69
N LEU A 122 3.86 26.01 -2.23
CA LEU A 122 2.54 26.30 -2.71
C LEU A 122 2.14 27.64 -2.08
N THR A 123 2.58 28.75 -2.68
CA THR A 123 2.34 30.13 -2.23
C THR A 123 0.89 30.31 -1.78
N SER A 124 0.66 30.27 -0.46
CA SER A 124 -0.66 30.30 0.18
C SER A 124 -1.76 29.57 -0.63
N LEU A 125 -1.47 28.39 -1.19
CA LEU A 125 -2.50 27.64 -1.90
C LEU A 125 -3.54 27.25 -0.88
N THR A 126 -4.76 27.74 -1.05
CA THR A 126 -5.92 27.09 -0.44
C THR A 126 -5.89 25.62 -0.83
N ASN A 127 -6.10 24.72 0.14
CA ASN A 127 -6.06 23.26 -0.05
C ASN A 127 -6.84 22.81 -1.30
N SER A 128 -7.89 23.54 -1.67
CA SER A 128 -8.71 23.33 -2.87
C SER A 128 -7.95 23.42 -4.20
N ARG A 129 -6.94 24.29 -4.34
CA ARG A 129 -6.19 24.44 -5.60
C ARG A 129 -5.30 23.23 -5.93
N LEU A 130 -4.90 22.46 -4.92
CA LEU A 130 -4.17 21.20 -5.10
C LEU A 130 -5.01 20.19 -5.91
N TYR A 131 -6.30 20.10 -5.61
CA TYR A 131 -7.23 19.15 -6.24
C TYR A 131 -7.89 19.68 -7.51
N LEU A 132 -7.92 21.00 -7.69
CA LEU A 132 -8.53 21.63 -8.85
C LEU A 132 -7.82 21.20 -10.14
N SER A 133 -8.58 21.06 -11.24
CA SER A 133 -8.02 20.66 -12.54
C SER A 133 -6.99 21.67 -13.06
N ARG A 134 -6.07 21.20 -13.91
CA ARG A 134 -5.08 22.06 -14.56
C ARG A 134 -5.72 23.11 -15.47
N ASP A 135 -6.84 22.77 -16.10
CA ASP A 135 -7.63 23.69 -16.94
C ASP A 135 -8.18 24.87 -16.13
N ASN A 136 -8.37 24.68 -14.83
CA ASN A 136 -8.85 25.70 -13.89
C ASN A 136 -7.70 26.28 -13.05
N LEU A 137 -6.46 26.26 -13.58
CA LEU A 137 -5.24 26.74 -12.91
C LEU A 137 -4.85 25.96 -11.64
N GLY A 138 -5.42 24.77 -11.42
CA GLY A 138 -5.06 23.88 -10.32
C GLY A 138 -3.90 22.94 -10.63
N LEU A 139 -3.54 22.11 -9.64
CA LEU A 139 -2.48 21.10 -9.77
C LEU A 139 -3.01 19.73 -10.20
N GLY A 140 -4.30 19.45 -9.98
CA GLY A 140 -4.97 18.24 -10.42
C GLY A 140 -4.62 16.99 -9.63
N LEU A 141 -4.25 17.11 -8.35
CA LEU A 141 -4.12 15.95 -7.48
C LEU A 141 -5.48 15.27 -7.32
N LYS A 142 -5.55 13.96 -7.51
CA LYS A 142 -6.79 13.21 -7.35
C LYS A 142 -7.16 13.12 -5.87
N ASN A 143 -8.44 13.39 -5.55
CA ASN A 143 -8.94 13.18 -4.20
C ASN A 143 -9.22 11.70 -3.98
N MET A 144 -8.51 11.13 -3.02
CA MET A 144 -8.57 9.73 -2.61
C MET A 144 -9.95 9.29 -2.08
N GLU A 145 -10.78 10.22 -1.59
CA GLU A 145 -12.13 9.91 -1.10
C GLU A 145 -13.17 9.83 -2.22
N LEU A 146 -12.91 10.47 -3.38
CA LEU A 146 -13.84 10.57 -4.51
C LEU A 146 -13.54 9.58 -5.63
N GLU A 147 -12.36 8.95 -5.62
CA GLU A 147 -11.96 7.88 -6.54
C GLU A 147 -12.36 6.50 -5.99
#